data_AF-A0AAW1TA08-F1
#
_entry.id   AF-A0AAW1TA08-F1
#
_cell.length_a   1.000
_cell.length_b   1.000
_cell.length_c   1.000
_cell.angle_alpha   90.00
_cell.angle_beta   90.00
_cell.angle_gamma   90.00
#
_symmetry.space_group_name_H-M   'P 1'
#
loop_
_entity.id
_entity.type
_entity.pdbx_description
1 polymer ?
#
loop_
_entity_poly.entity_id
_entity_poly.type
_entity_poly.pdbx_seq_one_letter_code
_entity_poly.pdbx_strand_id
1 'polypeptide(L)'
;MQACHRLHPSDSQVRLHTSCNRRPLAVAAFRRRFDCSRKSRRKATPVQCNELNQWGNVDGDESGAGADENSFERDTCGSILRVLTAKATQRVLQQLMELNLTKAHWLQKFCQSHPPLEGDKFIIALLKERPSSNQDRILFSNEFINPAELAHRILAVRKDLAIQTSRMMPGFMERDNLEVQRHHLEKNSYTSGSHNKSSRAPRASHSPHNPNDTSRKRWFTRE
;
A
#
# COMPACT_ATOMS: atom_id res chain seq x y z
N MET A 1 -32.91 -54.71 8.96
CA MET A 1 -33.58 -54.83 7.65
C MET A 1 -33.71 -53.44 7.07
N GLN A 2 -33.24 -53.25 5.82
CA GLN A 2 -33.52 -52.14 4.89
C GLN A 2 -33.01 -50.73 5.31
N ALA A 3 -32.42 -49.91 4.43
CA ALA A 3 -31.96 -50.07 3.07
C ALA A 3 -30.94 -48.96 2.74
N CYS A 4 -30.10 -49.25 1.75
CA CYS A 4 -29.11 -48.40 1.10
C CYS A 4 -29.68 -47.10 0.53
N HIS A 5 -28.87 -46.05 0.43
CA HIS A 5 -28.68 -45.35 -0.84
C HIS A 5 -27.28 -44.71 -0.93
N ARG A 6 -26.66 -44.99 -2.08
CA ARG A 6 -25.32 -44.63 -2.56
C ARG A 6 -25.48 -43.50 -3.60
N LEU A 7 -24.33 -43.01 -4.11
CA LEU A 7 -24.11 -42.19 -5.34
C LEU A 7 -24.06 -40.67 -5.10
N HIS A 8 -23.13 -39.87 -5.64
CA HIS A 8 -21.80 -40.01 -6.27
C HIS A 8 -21.25 -38.55 -6.39
N PRO A 9 -19.94 -38.32 -6.54
CA PRO A 9 -19.35 -36.99 -6.75
C PRO A 9 -19.36 -36.61 -8.23
N SER A 10 -19.60 -35.34 -8.53
CA SER A 10 -19.53 -34.79 -9.89
C SER A 10 -18.19 -34.12 -10.14
N ASP A 11 -17.38 -34.80 -10.94
CA ASP A 11 -16.30 -34.24 -11.74
C ASP A 11 -16.75 -33.04 -12.56
N SER A 12 -15.90 -32.02 -12.66
CA SER A 12 -15.99 -31.00 -13.70
C SER A 12 -14.58 -30.61 -14.10
N GLN A 13 -14.05 -31.41 -15.02
CA GLN A 13 -12.83 -31.21 -15.75
C GLN A 13 -12.95 -30.11 -16.82
N VAL A 14 -11.83 -29.42 -17.04
CA VAL A 14 -11.27 -28.99 -18.33
C VAL A 14 -11.96 -27.84 -19.09
N ARG A 15 -11.19 -26.77 -19.33
CA ARG A 15 -10.89 -26.28 -20.69
C ARG A 15 -9.68 -25.36 -20.73
N LEU A 16 -8.61 -25.91 -21.29
CA LEU A 16 -7.49 -25.17 -21.87
C LEU A 16 -8.00 -24.41 -23.10
N HIS A 17 -7.65 -23.13 -23.22
CA HIS A 17 -7.65 -22.43 -24.50
C HIS A 17 -6.28 -21.79 -24.72
N THR A 18 -5.50 -22.46 -25.55
CA THR A 18 -4.41 -21.91 -26.36
C THR A 18 -5.02 -21.15 -27.54
N SER A 19 -4.47 -19.99 -27.89
CA SER A 19 -4.40 -19.43 -29.26
C SER A 19 -3.71 -18.08 -29.20
N CYS A 20 -2.43 -17.97 -29.62
CA CYS A 20 -2.04 -17.55 -30.96
C CYS A 20 -2.62 -16.20 -31.41
N ASN A 21 -1.79 -15.15 -31.43
CA ASN A 21 -1.53 -14.48 -32.71
C ASN A 21 -0.22 -13.71 -32.73
N ARG A 22 0.69 -14.21 -33.58
CA ARG A 22 1.80 -13.49 -34.17
C ARG A 22 1.24 -12.36 -35.04
N ARG A 23 1.92 -11.21 -35.08
CA ARG A 23 2.43 -10.65 -36.34
C ARG A 23 3.54 -9.62 -36.08
N PRO A 24 4.69 -9.75 -36.74
CA PRO A 24 5.72 -8.73 -36.81
C PRO A 24 5.44 -7.81 -38.00
N LEU A 25 5.74 -6.52 -37.86
CA LEU A 25 5.96 -5.64 -39.00
C LEU A 25 7.26 -4.86 -38.77
N ALA A 26 8.21 -5.17 -39.64
CA ALA A 26 9.41 -4.43 -39.91
C ALA A 26 9.07 -3.13 -40.68
N VAL A 27 10.15 -2.41 -41.08
CA VAL A 27 10.19 -1.26 -42.00
C VAL A 27 10.02 0.08 -41.24
N ALA A 28 10.91 1.08 -41.29
CA ALA A 28 12.03 1.36 -42.16
C ALA A 28 13.15 2.05 -41.38
N ALA A 29 14.38 1.75 -41.81
CA ALA A 29 15.53 2.60 -41.57
C ALA A 29 15.29 3.97 -42.22
N PHE A 30 15.40 5.04 -41.43
CA PHE A 30 15.56 6.39 -41.95
C PHE A 30 16.80 7.03 -41.34
N ARG A 31 17.93 6.78 -42.00
CA ARG A 31 19.18 7.51 -41.81
C ARG A 31 18.96 8.95 -42.27
N ARG A 32 18.84 9.89 -41.34
CA ARG A 32 19.21 11.29 -41.58
C ARG A 32 20.44 11.62 -40.74
N ARG A 33 21.57 11.73 -41.45
CA ARG A 33 22.74 12.48 -40.98
C ARG A 33 22.30 13.93 -40.79
N PHE A 34 22.27 14.39 -39.55
CA PHE A 34 22.45 15.81 -39.25
C PHE A 34 23.82 15.95 -38.59
N ASP A 35 24.83 16.15 -39.44
CA ASP A 35 26.03 16.86 -39.05
C ASP A 35 25.64 18.32 -38.80
N CYS A 36 25.37 18.64 -37.55
CA CYS A 36 25.30 20.01 -37.06
C CYS A 36 26.36 20.19 -35.99
N SER A 37 27.59 20.40 -36.48
CA SER A 37 28.62 21.17 -35.79
C SER A 37 28.03 22.48 -35.30
N ARG A 38 27.77 22.56 -33.99
CA ARG A 38 27.72 23.81 -33.24
C ARG A 38 28.09 23.48 -31.81
N LYS A 39 29.38 23.64 -31.49
CA LYS A 39 29.87 23.86 -30.12
C LYS A 39 29.25 25.16 -29.61
N SER A 40 27.97 25.09 -29.21
CA SER A 40 27.32 26.12 -28.42
C SER A 40 27.93 26.00 -27.03
N ARG A 41 28.96 26.80 -26.80
CA ARG A 41 29.53 27.07 -25.47
C ARG A 41 28.45 27.84 -24.70
N ARG A 42 27.40 27.14 -24.26
CA ARG A 42 26.47 27.64 -23.27
C ARG A 42 27.32 27.87 -22.02
N LYS A 43 27.53 29.13 -21.66
CA LYS A 43 28.01 29.49 -20.33
C LYS A 43 27.01 28.87 -19.37
N ALA A 44 27.40 27.76 -18.74
CA ALA A 44 26.63 27.19 -17.66
C ALA A 44 26.50 28.30 -16.62
N THR A 45 25.28 28.80 -16.45
CA THR A 45 24.94 29.51 -15.21
C THR A 45 25.34 28.59 -14.07
N PRO A 46 26.03 29.06 -13.02
CA PRO A 46 26.27 28.24 -11.85
C PRO A 46 24.88 27.80 -11.37
N VAL A 47 24.54 26.54 -11.65
CA VAL A 47 23.37 25.91 -11.06
C VAL A 47 23.70 25.96 -9.60
N GLN A 48 23.03 26.86 -8.86
CA GLN A 48 23.15 26.90 -7.42
C GLN A 48 22.99 25.46 -6.97
N CYS A 49 24.02 24.95 -6.29
CA CYS A 49 23.99 23.68 -5.61
C CYS A 49 22.99 23.82 -4.46
N ASN A 50 21.70 23.94 -4.77
CA ASN A 50 20.65 23.70 -3.82
C ASN A 50 20.76 22.24 -3.43
N GLU A 51 20.66 21.96 -2.13
CA GLU A 51 20.65 20.62 -1.57
C GLU A 51 19.63 19.70 -2.26
N LEU A 52 18.59 20.29 -2.87
CA LEU A 52 17.61 19.58 -3.71
C LEU A 52 18.22 18.81 -4.90
N ASN A 53 19.31 19.29 -5.49
CA ASN A 53 19.95 18.65 -6.65
C ASN A 53 20.92 17.52 -6.26
N GLN A 54 21.25 17.36 -4.96
CA GLN A 54 22.12 16.27 -4.52
C GLN A 54 21.41 14.91 -4.59
N TRP A 55 20.08 14.89 -4.47
CA TRP A 55 19.30 13.66 -4.46
C TRP A 55 19.06 13.07 -5.85
N GLY A 56 19.28 13.84 -6.92
CA GLY A 56 19.02 13.41 -8.31
C GLY A 56 20.21 12.77 -9.03
N ASN A 57 21.39 12.67 -8.39
CA ASN A 57 22.62 12.15 -9.00
C ASN A 57 23.10 10.83 -8.38
N VAL A 58 22.21 10.04 -7.76
CA VAL A 58 22.53 8.68 -7.27
C VAL A 58 22.35 7.67 -8.41
N ASP A 59 22.91 7.99 -9.59
CA ASP A 59 22.98 7.08 -10.73
C ASP A 59 24.47 6.79 -10.99
N GLY A 60 25.04 5.80 -10.31
CA GLY A 60 26.39 5.32 -10.64
C GLY A 60 27.18 4.73 -9.49
N ASP A 61 26.88 3.48 -9.14
CA ASP A 61 27.89 2.40 -9.07
C ASP A 61 27.17 1.06 -8.86
N GLU A 62 26.73 0.46 -9.97
CA GLU A 62 26.35 -0.96 -10.04
C GLU A 62 27.60 -1.82 -9.84
N SER A 63 27.89 -2.27 -8.61
CA SER A 63 28.64 -3.52 -8.35
C SER A 63 28.59 -3.86 -6.85
N GLY A 64 27.51 -4.51 -6.41
CA GLY A 64 27.47 -5.13 -5.07
C GLY A 64 26.08 -5.48 -4.51
N ALA A 65 24.98 -5.00 -5.10
CA ALA A 65 23.69 -4.90 -4.42
C ALA A 65 22.71 -6.08 -4.62
N GLY A 66 23.18 -7.33 -4.60
CA GLY A 66 22.28 -8.50 -4.70
C GLY A 66 21.67 -8.98 -3.37
N ALA A 67 22.29 -8.62 -2.24
CA ALA A 67 21.94 -9.17 -0.92
C ALA A 67 21.10 -8.21 -0.07
N ASP A 68 21.27 -6.90 -0.23
CA ASP A 68 20.69 -5.90 0.68
C ASP A 68 19.27 -5.48 0.28
N GLU A 69 18.93 -5.53 -1.02
CA GLU A 69 17.60 -5.12 -1.53
C GLU A 69 16.48 -6.03 -0.98
N ASN A 70 16.78 -7.32 -0.78
CA ASN A 70 15.84 -8.28 -0.19
C ASN A 70 15.77 -8.22 1.34
N SER A 71 16.69 -7.53 2.02
CA SER A 71 16.73 -7.50 3.50
C SER A 71 15.56 -6.70 4.07
N PHE A 72 15.32 -5.52 3.52
CA PHE A 72 14.20 -4.65 3.89
C PHE A 72 12.86 -5.31 3.60
N GLU A 73 12.69 -5.91 2.42
CA GLU A 73 11.47 -6.62 2.05
C GLU A 73 11.20 -7.79 2.99
N ARG A 74 12.23 -8.55 3.34
CA ARG A 74 12.14 -9.69 4.26
C ARG A 74 11.74 -9.26 5.67
N ASP A 75 12.35 -8.20 6.18
CA ASP A 75 12.05 -7.67 7.52
C ASP A 75 10.64 -7.06 7.59
N THR A 76 10.24 -6.37 6.52
CA THR A 76 8.90 -5.81 6.36
C THR A 76 7.85 -6.92 6.28
N CYS A 77 8.09 -7.94 5.44
CA CYS A 77 7.23 -9.13 5.36
C CYS A 77 7.13 -9.85 6.70
N GLY A 78 8.24 -10.01 7.42
CA GLY A 78 8.27 -10.60 8.75
C GLY A 78 7.42 -9.81 9.76
N SER A 79 7.48 -8.48 9.70
CA SER A 79 6.68 -7.59 10.55
C SER A 79 5.19 -7.67 10.22
N ILE A 80 4.84 -7.66 8.93
CA ILE A 80 3.46 -7.83 8.46
C ILE A 80 2.90 -9.18 8.91
N LEU A 81 3.67 -10.27 8.75
CA LEU A 81 3.24 -11.61 9.17
C LEU A 81 2.94 -11.70 10.66
N ARG A 82 3.73 -11.04 11.52
CA ARG A 82 3.46 -10.98 12.96
C ARG A 82 2.14 -10.27 13.26
N VAL A 83 1.90 -9.12 12.65
CA VAL A 83 0.65 -8.36 12.81
C VAL A 83 -0.55 -9.15 12.29
N LEU A 84 -0.43 -9.78 11.12
CA LEU A 84 -1.48 -10.63 10.55
C LEU A 84 -1.76 -11.85 11.43
N THR A 85 -0.75 -12.45 12.05
CA THR A 85 -0.93 -13.57 12.99
C THR A 85 -1.69 -13.11 14.23
N ALA A 86 -1.36 -11.96 14.80
CA ALA A 86 -2.10 -11.36 15.91
C ALA A 86 -3.57 -11.07 15.53
N LYS A 87 -3.81 -10.50 14.36
CA LYS A 87 -5.17 -10.22 13.86
C LYS A 87 -5.97 -11.49 13.55
N ALA A 88 -5.33 -12.51 12.99
CA ALA A 88 -5.97 -13.81 12.76
C ALA A 88 -6.36 -14.49 14.07
N THR A 89 -5.46 -14.47 15.05
CA THR A 89 -5.72 -15.00 16.40
C THR A 89 -6.88 -14.27 17.08
N GLN A 90 -6.93 -12.93 16.96
CA GLN A 90 -8.04 -12.12 17.47
C GLN A 90 -9.38 -12.52 16.84
N ARG A 91 -9.43 -12.71 15.51
CA ARG A 91 -10.65 -13.14 14.82
C ARG A 91 -11.09 -14.54 15.23
N VAL A 92 -10.16 -15.49 15.33
CA VAL A 92 -10.47 -16.86 15.77
C VAL A 92 -10.99 -16.84 17.21
N LEU A 93 -10.40 -16.03 18.09
CA LEU A 93 -10.87 -15.89 19.47
C LEU A 93 -12.30 -15.35 19.52
N GLN A 94 -12.64 -14.32 18.74
CA GLN A 94 -14.00 -13.80 18.64
C GLN A 94 -15.00 -14.87 18.17
N GLN A 95 -14.66 -15.62 17.12
CA GLN A 95 -15.51 -16.73 16.65
C GLN A 95 -15.69 -17.82 17.69
N LEU A 96 -14.64 -18.14 18.45
CA LEU A 96 -14.71 -19.13 19.52
C LEU A 96 -15.54 -18.64 20.71
N MET A 97 -15.53 -17.34 21.02
CA MET A 97 -16.38 -16.80 22.09
C MET A 97 -17.88 -17.00 21.82
N GLU A 98 -18.27 -17.00 20.54
CA GLU A 98 -19.66 -17.25 20.13
C GLU A 98 -19.99 -18.75 20.04
N LEU A 99 -19.01 -19.59 19.68
CA LEU A 99 -19.23 -21.01 19.41
C LEU A 99 -18.90 -21.93 20.60
N ASN A 100 -17.73 -21.75 21.22
CA ASN A 100 -17.20 -22.60 22.29
C ASN A 100 -16.35 -21.78 23.26
N LEU A 101 -16.96 -21.35 24.36
CA LEU A 101 -16.34 -20.46 25.33
C LEU A 101 -15.10 -21.06 25.99
N THR A 102 -15.08 -22.38 26.17
CA THR A 102 -14.01 -23.15 26.84
C THR A 102 -12.73 -23.16 26.01
N LYS A 103 -12.87 -23.40 24.70
CA LYS A 103 -11.77 -23.25 23.74
C LYS A 103 -11.27 -21.81 23.66
N ALA A 104 -12.19 -20.84 23.69
CA ALA A 104 -11.83 -19.41 23.68
C ALA A 104 -11.00 -19.02 24.92
N HIS A 105 -11.46 -19.41 26.11
CA HIS A 105 -10.77 -19.15 27.37
C HIS A 105 -9.40 -19.84 27.42
N TRP A 106 -9.31 -21.09 26.97
CA TRP A 106 -8.04 -21.80 26.87
C TRP A 106 -7.06 -21.08 25.94
N LEU A 107 -7.52 -20.68 24.74
CA LEU A 107 -6.68 -19.95 23.78
C LEU A 107 -6.26 -18.58 24.33
N GLN A 108 -7.14 -17.88 25.05
CA GLN A 108 -6.82 -16.62 25.71
C GLN A 108 -5.72 -16.79 26.75
N LYS A 109 -5.80 -17.83 27.58
CA LYS A 109 -4.76 -18.16 28.56
C LYS A 109 -3.43 -18.51 27.86
N PHE A 110 -3.47 -19.25 26.77
CA PHE A 110 -2.29 -19.54 25.96
C PHE A 110 -1.67 -18.27 25.38
N CYS A 111 -2.47 -17.32 24.91
CA CYS A 111 -1.99 -16.02 24.42
C CYS A 111 -1.31 -15.17 25.50
N GLN A 112 -1.59 -15.39 26.79
CA GLN A 112 -0.92 -14.69 27.89
C GLN A 112 0.51 -15.21 28.09
N SER A 113 0.76 -16.51 27.90
CA SER A 113 2.10 -17.08 27.99
C SER A 113 2.90 -16.96 26.68
N HIS A 114 2.21 -16.95 25.54
CA HIS A 114 2.80 -16.83 24.22
C HIS A 114 2.12 -15.71 23.44
N PRO A 115 2.70 -14.49 23.37
CA PRO A 115 2.09 -13.40 22.68
C PRO A 115 2.05 -13.67 21.16
N PRO A 116 0.90 -13.47 20.48
CA PRO A 116 0.78 -13.76 19.06
C PRO A 116 1.61 -12.82 18.16
N LEU A 117 2.17 -11.74 18.74
CA LEU A 117 3.10 -10.84 18.07
C LEU A 117 4.43 -11.51 17.71
N GLU A 118 4.75 -12.68 18.28
CA GLU A 118 5.92 -13.45 17.88
C GLU A 118 5.78 -14.12 16.49
N GLY A 119 4.57 -14.10 15.91
CA GLY A 119 4.31 -14.58 14.55
C GLY A 119 4.44 -16.10 14.43
N ASP A 120 5.37 -16.59 13.63
CA ASP A 120 5.50 -18.03 13.38
C ASP A 120 5.94 -18.83 14.61
N LYS A 121 6.71 -18.22 15.53
CA LYS A 121 7.09 -18.87 16.79
C LYS A 121 5.88 -19.23 17.64
N PHE A 122 4.87 -18.34 17.67
CA PHE A 122 3.60 -18.59 18.34
C PHE A 122 2.85 -19.77 17.73
N ILE A 123 2.77 -19.85 16.39
CA ILE A 123 2.13 -20.98 15.70
C ILE A 123 2.86 -22.30 15.97
N ILE A 124 4.20 -22.28 15.97
CA ILE A 124 5.01 -23.46 16.28
C ILE A 124 4.79 -23.90 17.73
N ALA A 125 4.71 -22.95 18.68
CA ALA A 125 4.40 -23.26 20.08
C ALA A 125 3.01 -23.90 20.20
N LEU A 126 2.01 -23.34 19.50
CA LEU A 126 0.63 -23.85 19.51
C LEU A 126 0.52 -25.26 18.91
N LEU A 127 1.30 -25.56 17.86
CA LEU A 127 1.37 -26.90 17.26
C LEU A 127 2.09 -27.93 18.15
N LYS A 128 2.99 -27.48 19.03
CA LYS A 128 3.73 -28.34 19.96
C LYS A 128 2.96 -28.61 21.25
N GLU A 129 1.96 -27.79 21.57
CA GLU A 129 1.17 -27.90 22.78
C GLU A 129 0.38 -29.22 22.81
N ARG A 130 0.33 -29.86 23.97
CA ARG A 130 -0.38 -31.14 24.10
C ARG A 130 -1.89 -30.92 24.11
N PRO A 131 -2.67 -31.83 23.53
CA PRO A 131 -4.12 -31.75 23.65
C PRO A 131 -4.55 -31.87 25.10
N SER A 132 -5.48 -31.02 25.52
CA SER A 132 -5.99 -30.97 26.88
C SER A 132 -7.50 -31.20 26.89
N SER A 133 -7.96 -32.10 27.74
CA SER A 133 -9.38 -32.25 28.04
C SER A 133 -9.74 -31.33 29.21
N ASN A 134 -10.59 -30.34 28.95
CA ASN A 134 -11.15 -29.52 30.02
C ASN A 134 -12.57 -30.01 30.32
N GLN A 135 -12.82 -30.28 31.60
CA GLN A 135 -14.14 -30.64 32.07
C GLN A 135 -14.82 -29.37 32.59
N ASP A 136 -15.83 -28.90 31.88
CA ASP A 136 -16.65 -27.80 32.37
C ASP A 136 -17.59 -28.32 33.44
N ARG A 137 -17.38 -27.83 34.67
CA ARG A 137 -18.22 -28.18 35.82
C ARG A 137 -19.67 -27.73 35.67
N ILE A 138 -19.91 -26.73 34.82
CA ILE A 138 -21.23 -26.12 34.64
C ILE A 138 -22.05 -26.87 33.59
N LEU A 139 -21.42 -27.22 32.46
CA LEU A 139 -22.10 -27.87 31.34
C LEU A 139 -22.06 -29.40 31.40
N PHE A 140 -21.31 -29.97 32.35
CA PHE A 140 -21.07 -31.41 32.48
C PHE A 140 -20.60 -32.08 31.17
N SER A 141 -20.03 -31.29 30.25
CA SER A 141 -19.42 -31.74 29.00
C SER A 141 -17.91 -31.83 29.16
N ASN A 142 -17.34 -32.91 28.61
CA ASN A 142 -15.90 -33.05 28.46
C ASN A 142 -15.51 -32.53 27.09
N GLU A 143 -15.01 -31.30 27.02
CA GLU A 143 -14.52 -30.74 25.77
C GLU A 143 -13.06 -31.11 25.55
N PHE A 144 -12.81 -31.78 24.43
CA PHE A 144 -11.46 -32.06 23.97
C PHE A 144 -10.93 -30.87 23.15
N ILE A 145 -9.85 -30.26 23.64
CA ILE A 145 -9.19 -29.15 22.96
C ILE A 145 -7.99 -29.72 22.20
N ASN A 146 -8.02 -29.56 20.88
CA ASN A 146 -6.89 -29.88 20.01
C ASN A 146 -6.19 -28.57 19.56
N PRO A 147 -5.05 -28.21 20.18
CA PRO A 147 -4.31 -26.98 19.84
C PRO A 147 -3.88 -26.93 18.37
N ALA A 148 -3.57 -28.07 17.76
CA ALA A 148 -3.17 -28.13 16.36
C ALA A 148 -4.31 -27.72 15.42
N GLU A 149 -5.54 -28.11 15.74
CA GLU A 149 -6.73 -27.66 15.00
C GLU A 149 -6.86 -26.12 15.05
N LEU A 150 -6.67 -25.53 16.23
CA LEU A 150 -6.70 -24.08 16.41
C LEU A 150 -5.60 -23.38 15.60
N ALA A 151 -4.39 -23.95 15.60
CA ALA A 151 -3.27 -23.44 14.81
C ALA A 151 -3.57 -23.43 13.30
N HIS A 152 -4.15 -24.51 12.78
CA HIS A 152 -4.55 -24.57 11.37
C HIS A 152 -5.64 -23.56 11.02
N ARG A 153 -6.62 -23.34 11.91
CA ARG A 153 -7.64 -22.30 11.71
C ARG A 153 -7.03 -20.90 11.69
N ILE A 154 -6.10 -20.61 12.60
CA ILE A 154 -5.37 -19.32 12.61
C ILE A 154 -4.57 -19.14 11.32
N LEU A 155 -3.89 -20.19 10.83
CA LEU A 155 -3.17 -20.14 9.56
C LEU A 155 -4.09 -19.87 8.36
N ALA A 156 -5.27 -20.49 8.33
CA ALA A 156 -6.27 -20.24 7.28
C ALA A 156 -6.74 -18.78 7.29
N VAL A 157 -7.16 -18.26 8.44
CA VAL A 157 -7.57 -16.86 8.59
C VAL A 157 -6.42 -15.90 8.25
N ARG A 158 -5.19 -16.22 8.66
CA ARG A 158 -4.00 -15.43 8.34
C ARG A 158 -3.77 -15.35 6.83
N LYS A 159 -3.93 -16.47 6.11
CA LYS A 159 -3.82 -16.52 4.65
C LYS A 159 -4.86 -15.63 3.98
N ASP A 160 -6.10 -15.69 4.43
CA ASP A 160 -7.19 -14.87 3.87
C ASP A 160 -6.93 -13.37 4.10
N LEU A 161 -6.49 -13.02 5.31
CA LEU A 161 -6.09 -11.64 5.63
C LEU A 161 -4.91 -11.19 4.77
N ALA A 162 -3.90 -12.04 4.56
CA ALA A 162 -2.75 -11.70 3.72
C ALA A 162 -3.17 -11.40 2.27
N ILE A 163 -4.08 -12.22 1.70
CA ILE A 163 -4.63 -11.98 0.36
C ILE A 163 -5.35 -10.64 0.32
N GLN A 164 -6.18 -10.33 1.32
CA GLN A 164 -6.89 -9.07 1.39
C GLN A 164 -5.93 -7.87 1.51
N THR A 165 -4.94 -7.94 2.40
CA THR A 165 -3.97 -6.87 2.64
C THR A 165 -3.11 -6.61 1.40
N SER A 166 -2.66 -7.65 0.70
CA SER A 166 -1.84 -7.51 -0.51
C SER A 166 -2.53 -6.71 -1.62
N ARG A 167 -3.86 -6.78 -1.70
CA ARG A 167 -4.66 -6.05 -2.70
C ARG A 167 -4.87 -4.58 -2.34
N MET A 168 -4.86 -4.22 -1.05
CA MET A 168 -5.21 -2.87 -0.62
C MET A 168 -3.99 -1.99 -0.30
N MET A 169 -2.86 -2.59 0.09
CA MET A 169 -1.69 -1.85 0.61
C MET A 169 -1.15 -0.74 -0.32
N PRO A 170 -0.95 -0.96 -1.64
CA PRO A 170 -0.41 0.08 -2.51
C PRO A 170 -1.25 1.35 -2.50
N GLY A 171 -2.59 1.21 -2.52
CA GLY A 171 -3.51 2.35 -2.50
C GLY A 171 -3.58 3.09 -1.17
N PHE A 172 -3.20 2.45 -0.05
CA PHE A 172 -3.14 3.12 1.25
C PHE A 172 -1.92 4.06 1.35
N MET A 173 -0.77 3.64 0.82
CA MET A 173 0.44 4.46 0.86
C MET A 173 0.27 5.78 0.11
N GLU A 174 -0.36 5.75 -1.06
CA GLU A 174 -0.65 6.97 -1.82
C GLU A 174 -1.57 7.94 -1.07
N ARG A 175 -2.61 7.41 -0.41
CA ARG A 175 -3.55 8.21 0.39
C ARG A 175 -2.86 8.85 1.59
N ASP A 176 -2.05 8.10 2.32
CA ASP A 176 -1.33 8.61 3.48
C ASP A 176 -0.30 9.67 3.06
N ASN A 177 0.39 9.47 1.94
CA ASN A 177 1.30 10.48 1.40
C ASN A 177 0.60 11.79 1.05
N LEU A 178 -0.59 11.72 0.43
CA LEU A 178 -1.40 12.90 0.15
C LEU A 178 -1.87 13.60 1.43
N GLU A 179 -2.25 12.85 2.46
CA GLU A 179 -2.68 13.42 3.74
C GLU A 179 -1.52 14.10 4.47
N VAL A 180 -0.32 13.52 4.46
CA VAL A 180 0.88 14.15 5.00
C VAL A 180 1.21 15.45 4.27
N GLN A 181 1.12 15.46 2.94
CA GLN A 181 1.32 16.68 2.14
C GLN A 181 0.26 17.74 2.45
N ARG A 182 -1.01 17.34 2.54
CA ARG A 182 -2.12 18.22 2.90
C ARG A 182 -1.88 18.85 4.26
N HIS A 183 -1.55 18.05 5.29
CA HIS A 183 -1.25 18.53 6.64
C HIS A 183 -0.07 19.50 6.67
N HIS A 184 0.98 19.21 5.90
CA HIS A 184 2.13 20.10 5.75
C HIS A 184 1.72 21.46 5.17
N LEU A 185 0.90 21.46 4.11
CA LEU A 185 0.40 22.67 3.48
C LEU A 185 -0.56 23.44 4.41
N GLU A 186 -1.43 22.76 5.15
CA GLU A 186 -2.33 23.40 6.13
C GLU A 186 -1.54 24.11 7.24
N LYS A 187 -0.46 23.47 7.75
CA LYS A 187 0.42 24.08 8.75
C LYS A 187 1.24 25.25 8.22
N ASN A 188 1.75 25.15 6.98
CA ASN A 188 2.66 26.16 6.39
C ASN A 188 1.94 27.25 5.57
N SER A 189 0.67 27.05 5.20
CA SER A 189 -0.14 28.10 4.58
C SER A 189 -0.42 29.25 5.57
N TYR A 190 -0.50 28.95 6.87
CA TYR A 190 -0.62 29.98 7.92
C TYR A 190 0.64 30.85 8.07
N THR A 191 1.84 30.32 7.83
CA THR A 191 3.09 31.11 7.86
C THR A 191 3.28 31.95 6.59
N SER A 192 2.70 31.52 5.46
CA SER A 192 2.77 32.23 4.18
C SER A 192 1.84 33.47 4.12
N GLY A 193 0.80 33.53 4.96
CA GLY A 193 -0.11 34.68 5.08
C GLY A 193 0.31 35.74 6.11
N SER A 194 1.36 35.48 6.89
CA SER A 194 1.77 36.32 8.05
C SER A 194 3.05 37.14 7.81
N HIS A 195 3.52 37.26 6.56
CA HIS A 195 4.76 37.98 6.25
C HIS A 195 4.58 39.06 5.17
N ASN A 196 3.91 40.15 5.53
CA ASN A 196 4.30 41.55 5.25
C ASN A 196 3.11 42.51 5.38
N LYS A 197 2.87 43.05 6.59
CA LYS A 197 2.13 44.31 6.76
C LYS A 197 3.06 45.53 6.91
N SER A 198 4.38 45.37 6.80
CA SER A 198 5.33 46.46 7.07
C SER A 198 6.32 46.79 5.93
N SER A 199 6.24 46.19 4.74
CA SER A 199 7.15 46.56 3.66
C SER A 199 6.62 46.39 2.23
N ARG A 200 5.63 47.19 1.82
CA ARG A 200 5.60 47.68 0.42
C ARG A 200 4.74 48.91 0.23
N ALA A 201 5.42 49.98 -0.17
CA ALA A 201 4.89 51.20 -0.74
C ALA A 201 3.77 50.96 -1.77
N PRO A 202 2.86 51.94 -1.98
CA PRO A 202 1.80 51.83 -2.98
C PRO A 202 2.43 51.65 -4.37
N ARG A 203 2.36 50.44 -4.90
CA ARG A 203 2.57 50.21 -6.33
C ARG A 203 1.40 50.90 -7.04
N ALA A 204 1.70 52.05 -7.62
CA ALA A 204 0.86 52.73 -8.58
C ALA A 204 0.32 51.70 -9.58
N SER A 205 -1.00 51.70 -9.72
CA SER A 205 -1.76 50.97 -10.71
C SER A 205 -1.23 51.29 -12.11
N HIS A 206 -0.46 50.38 -12.69
CA HIS A 206 -0.26 50.34 -14.14
C HIS A 206 -1.59 49.90 -14.76
N SER A 207 -2.44 50.88 -15.03
CA SER A 207 -3.56 50.74 -15.96
C SER A 207 -2.98 50.66 -17.38
N PRO A 208 -3.26 49.61 -18.17
CA PRO A 208 -2.82 49.57 -19.55
C PRO A 208 -3.61 50.62 -20.34
N HIS A 209 -2.90 51.64 -20.80
CA HIS A 209 -3.40 52.66 -21.72
C HIS A 209 -3.82 51.99 -23.03
N ASN A 210 -5.11 52.00 -23.35
CA ASN A 210 -5.65 51.54 -24.62
C ASN A 210 -5.44 52.63 -25.69
N PRO A 211 -4.62 52.41 -26.73
CA PRO A 211 -4.28 53.45 -27.72
C PRO A 211 -5.33 53.61 -28.84
N ASN A 212 -6.49 52.94 -28.75
CA ASN A 212 -7.51 52.97 -29.81
C ASN A 212 -8.73 53.86 -29.52
N ASP A 213 -8.71 54.70 -28.48
CA ASP A 213 -9.77 55.71 -28.30
C ASP A 213 -9.47 56.98 -29.13
N THR A 214 -9.47 56.79 -30.44
CA THR A 214 -9.51 57.91 -31.39
C THR A 214 -10.93 58.08 -31.88
N SER A 215 -11.54 59.17 -31.42
CA SER A 215 -12.41 60.00 -32.25
C SER A 215 -13.71 59.37 -32.74
N ARG A 216 -14.82 59.78 -32.12
CA ARG A 216 -15.91 60.44 -32.86
C ARG A 216 -16.82 61.23 -31.94
N LYS A 217 -16.33 62.42 -31.55
CA LYS A 217 -17.18 63.61 -31.43
C LYS A 217 -17.67 63.96 -32.84
N ARG A 218 -18.97 63.89 -33.10
CA ARG A 218 -19.61 64.75 -34.10
C ARG A 218 -20.90 65.30 -33.53
N TRP A 219 -20.93 66.62 -33.51
CA TRP A 219 -22.01 67.50 -33.11
C TRP A 219 -23.05 67.58 -34.24
N PHE A 220 -24.33 67.73 -33.86
CA PHE A 220 -25.47 68.43 -34.47
C PHE A 220 -25.55 68.75 -35.98
N THR A 221 -26.71 68.44 -36.57
CA THR A 221 -27.69 69.31 -37.33
C THR A 221 -28.85 68.40 -37.78
N ARG A 222 -30.09 68.54 -37.28
CA ARG A 222 -31.21 69.43 -37.67
C ARG A 222 -31.60 69.34 -39.16
N GLU A 223 -32.75 68.71 -39.43
CA GLU A 223 -33.86 69.18 -40.27
C GLU A 223 -35.15 68.48 -39.82
#